data_AF-A0A7D9HFR3-F1
#
_entry.id   AF-A0A7D9HFR3-F1
#
_cell.length_a   1.000
_cell.length_b   1.000
_cell.length_c   1.000
_cell.angle_alpha   90.00
_cell.angle_beta   90.00
_cell.angle_gamma   90.00
#
_symmetry.space_group_name_H-M   'P 1'
#
loop_
_entity.id
_entity.type
_entity.pdbx_description
1 polymer ?
#
loop_
_entity_poly.entity_id
_entity_poly.type
_entity_poly.pdbx_seq_one_letter_code
_entity_poly.pdbx_strand_id
1 'polypeptide(L)'
;MANQSKVQIKTHIYTASYSYGNYFDPAKDCSRIVDNVPKAKSGIYWIQTEKGPVKAWCDVDTDSGGFLLIGIKDTPETWAIPSNSSLVHPHGLARWSSTFVVIVIVVVCFVVVVVVVVVVVVVVVVVVVVVVVVVVVVVVVVVVVVVVVVVVVIADKMNECFKESCPIGFAYLHNYHIDTSGSYSYSVSSGRSGIQDNQTSFIGCDHGECCACFGPDSQQDYCAPKCQAINGGTVLREKDNITVWFWIRSSLPKRVWKKCMEFKEKNNAGKFEIWRVEDGVKKQGPCSVPGDVTINDGVAVVANNRSMNKLPKVEGLLSYRSDDKKLYLKEKSQWKALATQKGVDVKVLRQELTSQSENNIKDVIRKLESFKQEVKNNLTTVNKDVKVLTHKSCKQICMSRSNKGSGVYQISVGKNEVINVYCRMSALSYCSGGGWTMVMKIDGSSSTFTYSSSHWTSKGTYNENDYGRKGGLDNRQYKGSTYWRTSFKELCVGMRYNGYFKAFSFWYPASSLYDLIADGNYRETRLGPSQWRRLIYRPSLQRNCNKEGFNAHVQNSIFTRVRLGLIANQENDCNTPDSFIGLGASGGWHYCNYSPSANAAGNIAQCSADNGNKNAKAMGYIFVR
;
A
#
# COMPACT_ATOMS: atom_id res chain seq x y z
N MET A 1 61.61 23.45 6.73
CA MET A 1 61.11 24.60 7.49
C MET A 1 59.59 24.56 7.49
N ALA A 2 58.98 24.81 8.66
CA ALA A 2 57.56 25.05 8.99
C ALA A 2 56.53 23.94 8.62
N ASN A 3 55.92 23.26 9.60
CA ASN A 3 54.67 23.61 10.35
C ASN A 3 53.43 23.75 9.44
N GLN A 4 52.19 23.32 9.73
CA GLN A 4 51.49 22.56 10.78
C GLN A 4 50.03 22.45 10.25
N SER A 5 49.41 21.27 10.09
CA SER A 5 48.36 20.67 10.94
C SER A 5 46.87 21.03 10.67
N LYS A 6 46.08 19.98 10.37
CA LYS A 6 44.69 19.61 10.81
C LYS A 6 43.38 20.28 10.28
N VAL A 7 42.52 19.38 9.74
CA VAL A 7 41.05 19.16 9.97
C VAL A 7 39.99 19.59 8.92
N GLN A 8 39.01 18.68 8.75
CA GLN A 8 37.94 18.47 7.75
C GLN A 8 36.82 19.55 7.64
N ILE A 9 36.03 19.51 6.55
CA ILE A 9 34.57 19.18 6.54
C ILE A 9 34.07 18.86 5.10
N LYS A 10 33.11 17.90 5.05
CA LYS A 10 32.41 17.26 3.92
C LYS A 10 31.82 18.18 2.83
N THR A 11 31.85 17.68 1.60
CA THR A 11 30.77 17.90 0.61
C THR A 11 30.43 16.57 -0.07
N HIS A 12 29.32 15.95 0.33
CA HIS A 12 28.67 14.92 -0.47
C HIS A 12 28.00 15.61 -1.66
N ILE A 13 28.49 15.33 -2.87
CA ILE A 13 27.78 15.62 -4.11
C ILE A 13 26.84 14.44 -4.34
N TYR A 14 25.58 14.59 -3.90
CA TYR A 14 24.50 13.72 -4.36
C TYR A 14 24.00 14.24 -5.71
N THR A 15 24.35 13.57 -6.80
CA THR A 15 23.45 13.49 -7.95
C THR A 15 22.61 12.24 -7.79
N ALA A 16 21.66 12.28 -6.85
CA ALA A 16 20.53 11.37 -6.83
C ALA A 16 19.39 12.05 -7.61
N SER A 17 18.82 11.33 -8.56
CA SER A 17 17.49 11.54 -9.10
C SER A 17 16.57 12.16 -8.04
N TYR A 18 16.15 13.42 -8.26
CA TYR A 18 15.57 14.31 -7.27
C TYR A 18 14.54 13.62 -6.36
N SER A 19 14.97 13.25 -5.16
CA SER A 19 14.16 12.55 -4.15
C SER A 19 13.45 13.51 -3.20
N TYR A 20 13.71 14.81 -3.29
CA TYR A 20 13.22 15.77 -2.31
C TYR A 20 11.71 15.99 -2.44
N GLY A 21 10.97 15.86 -1.33
CA GLY A 21 9.51 15.87 -1.33
C GLY A 21 8.86 14.51 -1.61
N ASN A 22 9.62 13.41 -1.49
CA ASN A 22 9.10 12.04 -1.55
C ASN A 22 9.01 11.39 -0.16
N TYR A 23 8.48 10.16 -0.07
CA TYR A 23 8.27 9.49 1.22
C TYR A 23 9.56 9.28 2.03
N PHE A 24 10.69 9.03 1.36
CA PHE A 24 11.98 8.75 1.96
C PHE A 24 12.80 10.01 2.27
N ASP A 25 12.43 11.14 1.67
CA ASP A 25 13.05 12.45 1.88
C ASP A 25 11.98 13.57 1.82
N PRO A 26 11.07 13.62 2.82
CA PRO A 26 9.94 14.54 2.83
C PRO A 26 10.39 15.99 3.07
N ALA A 27 9.74 16.93 2.38
CA ALA A 27 10.03 18.34 2.58
C ALA A 27 9.44 18.85 3.89
N LYS A 28 10.05 19.89 4.49
CA LYS A 28 9.52 20.49 5.71
C LYS A 28 8.17 21.19 5.47
N ASP A 29 8.04 21.85 4.32
CA ASP A 29 6.84 22.54 3.86
C ASP A 29 6.90 22.70 2.33
N CYS A 30 5.82 23.22 1.75
CA CYS A 30 5.74 23.46 0.31
C CYS A 30 6.74 24.52 -0.18
N SER A 31 7.16 25.47 0.67
CA SER A 31 8.20 26.44 0.31
C SER A 31 9.53 25.75 0.06
N ARG A 32 9.88 24.71 0.82
CA ARG A 32 11.08 23.90 0.57
C ARG A 32 11.02 23.11 -0.73
N ILE A 33 9.84 22.74 -1.21
CA ILE A 33 9.68 22.13 -2.54
C ILE A 33 10.10 23.14 -3.62
N VAL A 34 9.62 24.38 -3.53
CA VAL A 34 9.99 25.46 -4.47
C VAL A 34 11.49 25.76 -4.42
N ASP A 35 12.09 25.75 -3.23
CA ASP A 35 13.52 26.06 -3.05
C ASP A 35 14.45 24.99 -3.61
N ASN A 36 14.10 23.70 -3.46
CA ASN A 36 15.03 22.59 -3.66
C ASN A 36 14.72 21.71 -4.87
N VAL A 37 13.56 21.89 -5.51
CA VAL A 37 13.15 21.11 -6.69
C VAL A 37 13.10 22.02 -7.92
N PRO A 38 14.14 21.99 -8.77
CA PRO A 38 14.15 22.76 -10.01
C PRO A 38 12.98 22.35 -10.93
N LYS A 39 12.18 23.32 -11.39
CA LYS A 39 10.98 23.10 -12.22
C LYS A 39 9.90 22.24 -11.53
N ALA A 40 9.74 22.37 -10.21
CA ALA A 40 8.58 21.81 -9.51
C ALA A 40 7.27 22.21 -10.21
N LYS A 41 6.28 21.31 -10.20
CA LYS A 41 4.92 21.57 -10.71
C LYS A 41 3.93 21.47 -9.55
N SER A 42 2.83 22.20 -9.62
CA SER A 42 1.80 22.09 -8.58
C SER A 42 1.26 20.65 -8.52
N GLY A 43 1.12 20.11 -7.31
CA GLY A 43 0.77 18.70 -7.14
C GLY A 43 1.01 18.15 -5.73
N ILE A 44 0.96 16.82 -5.61
CA ILE A 44 1.09 16.12 -4.32
C ILE A 44 2.55 15.86 -3.99
N TYR A 45 2.97 16.31 -2.82
CA TYR A 45 4.30 16.09 -2.24
C TYR A 45 4.21 15.51 -0.84
N TRP A 46 5.28 14.87 -0.37
CA TRP A 46 5.39 14.40 1.02
C TRP A 46 6.00 15.48 1.90
N ILE A 47 5.26 15.85 2.95
CA ILE A 47 5.63 16.87 3.93
C ILE A 47 5.86 16.22 5.31
N GLN A 48 6.93 16.60 5.99
CA GLN A 48 7.28 16.09 7.31
C GLN A 48 6.42 16.75 8.40
N THR A 49 5.74 15.96 9.23
CA THR A 49 5.06 16.42 10.45
C THR A 49 5.63 15.77 11.70
N GLU A 50 5.22 16.21 12.89
CA GLU A 50 5.60 15.59 14.17
C GLU A 50 5.21 14.11 14.26
N LYS A 51 4.15 13.70 13.56
CA LYS A 51 3.65 12.31 13.52
C LYS A 51 4.21 11.50 12.35
N GLY A 52 5.11 12.08 11.55
CA GLY A 52 5.72 11.46 10.38
C GLY A 52 5.37 12.12 9.04
N PRO A 53 5.83 11.56 7.92
CA PRO A 53 5.60 12.09 6.58
C PRO A 53 4.13 11.93 6.15
N VAL A 54 3.54 12.99 5.59
CA VAL A 54 2.15 13.01 5.12
C VAL A 54 2.06 13.64 3.73
N LYS A 55 1.06 13.24 2.92
CA LYS A 55 0.87 13.75 1.56
C LYS A 55 0.07 15.04 1.55
N ALA A 56 0.61 16.08 0.95
CA ALA A 56 0.06 17.42 0.90
C ALA A 56 0.04 17.95 -0.53
N TRP A 57 -0.97 18.74 -0.89
CA TRP A 57 -0.97 19.46 -2.17
C TRP A 57 -0.20 20.77 -2.02
N CYS A 58 0.87 20.92 -2.82
CA CYS A 58 1.65 22.14 -2.90
C CYS A 58 1.35 22.88 -4.21
N ASP A 59 0.95 24.14 -4.10
CA ASP A 59 0.95 25.08 -5.21
C ASP A 59 2.32 25.78 -5.28
N VAL A 60 2.99 25.59 -6.40
CA VAL A 60 4.34 26.11 -6.68
C VAL A 60 4.35 27.19 -7.76
N ASP A 61 3.17 27.49 -8.33
CA ASP A 61 3.00 28.36 -9.49
C ASP A 61 2.44 29.74 -9.07
N THR A 62 1.47 29.79 -8.16
CA THR A 62 0.80 31.04 -7.73
C THR A 62 1.66 31.86 -6.77
N ASP A 63 1.79 33.17 -6.99
CA ASP A 63 2.55 34.11 -6.13
C ASP A 63 3.93 33.57 -5.70
N SER A 64 4.74 33.16 -6.69
CA SER A 64 6.06 32.52 -6.50
C SER A 64 6.06 31.12 -5.87
N GLY A 65 4.89 30.59 -5.52
CA GLY A 65 4.68 29.24 -4.99
C GLY A 65 4.92 29.09 -3.49
N GLY A 66 4.85 27.84 -3.03
CA GLY A 66 5.14 27.44 -1.64
C GLY A 66 3.89 27.33 -0.77
N PHE A 67 2.71 27.33 -1.39
CA PHE A 67 1.45 27.24 -0.68
C PHE A 67 1.05 25.79 -0.46
N LEU A 68 0.66 25.49 0.78
CA LEU A 68 0.11 24.22 1.21
C LEU A 68 -1.41 24.33 1.31
N LEU A 69 -2.12 23.41 0.67
CA LEU A 69 -3.58 23.31 0.80
C LEU A 69 -3.97 22.68 2.14
N ILE A 70 -4.78 23.39 2.92
CA ILE A 70 -5.24 22.89 4.23
C ILE A 70 -6.76 22.75 4.35
N GLY A 71 -7.52 23.30 3.40
CA GLY A 71 -8.98 23.25 3.45
C GLY A 71 -9.61 23.64 2.12
N ILE A 72 -10.78 23.08 1.87
CA ILE A 72 -11.64 23.42 0.74
C ILE A 72 -13.06 23.51 1.27
N LYS A 73 -13.77 24.54 0.86
CA LYS A 73 -15.16 24.78 1.23
C LYS A 73 -15.99 25.04 -0.01
N ASP A 74 -17.11 24.36 -0.11
CA ASP A 74 -18.07 24.41 -1.22
C ASP A 74 -19.48 24.81 -0.76
N THR A 75 -19.65 25.12 0.54
CA THR A 75 -20.94 25.49 1.15
C THR A 75 -20.81 26.73 2.06
N PRO A 76 -21.88 27.51 2.28
CA PRO A 76 -21.87 28.71 3.11
C PRO A 76 -21.87 28.44 4.64
N GLU A 77 -22.19 27.23 5.09
CA GLU A 77 -22.24 26.82 6.51
C GLU A 77 -20.91 27.04 7.27
N THR A 78 -20.97 27.28 8.58
CA THR A 78 -19.81 27.72 9.38
C THR A 78 -18.73 26.65 9.53
N TRP A 79 -17.48 27.13 9.48
CA TRP A 79 -16.21 26.45 9.75
C TRP A 79 -16.28 25.13 10.53
N ALA A 80 -15.94 24.02 9.86
CA ALA A 80 -15.15 22.97 10.50
C ALA A 80 -13.84 22.84 9.75
N ILE A 81 -12.80 23.59 10.16
CA ILE A 81 -11.44 23.16 9.84
C ILE A 81 -11.31 21.78 10.49
N PRO A 82 -10.94 20.72 9.74
CA PRO A 82 -10.77 19.41 10.34
C PRO A 82 -9.81 19.54 11.52
N SER A 83 -10.28 19.28 12.74
CA SER A 83 -9.43 19.19 13.93
C SER A 83 -8.58 17.92 13.95
N ASN A 84 -8.60 17.16 12.84
CA ASN A 84 -7.72 16.05 12.58
C ASN A 84 -6.55 16.52 11.71
N SER A 85 -5.35 15.98 11.94
CA SER A 85 -4.12 16.32 11.23
C SER A 85 -4.07 15.73 9.80
N SER A 86 -5.21 15.66 9.10
CA SER A 86 -5.34 15.05 7.78
C SER A 86 -5.35 16.12 6.68
N LEU A 87 -4.57 15.91 5.63
CA LEU A 87 -4.40 16.87 4.55
C LEU A 87 -5.52 16.77 3.49
N VAL A 88 -5.76 17.88 2.79
CA VAL A 88 -6.89 18.05 1.86
C VAL A 88 -6.38 18.08 0.40
N HIS A 89 -7.19 17.57 -0.52
CA HIS A 89 -6.88 17.51 -1.96
C HIS A 89 -7.82 18.43 -2.76
N PRO A 90 -7.35 19.22 -3.76
CA PRO A 90 -8.13 20.27 -4.47
C PRO A 90 -9.46 19.80 -5.09
N HIS A 91 -9.52 18.55 -5.51
CA HIS A 91 -10.69 17.91 -6.12
C HIS A 91 -11.32 16.82 -5.23
N GLY A 92 -10.94 16.76 -3.95
CA GLY A 92 -11.47 15.80 -2.99
C GLY A 92 -12.73 16.31 -2.29
N LEU A 93 -13.47 15.40 -1.64
CA LEU A 93 -14.61 15.78 -0.79
C LEU A 93 -14.14 16.69 0.36
N ALA A 94 -14.90 17.75 0.63
CA ALA A 94 -14.72 18.59 1.81
C ALA A 94 -14.73 17.72 3.08
N ARG A 95 -13.77 17.94 3.99
CA ARG A 95 -13.63 17.12 5.19
C ARG A 95 -14.01 17.93 6.42
N TRP A 96 -15.07 17.48 7.10
CA TRP A 96 -15.58 18.06 8.34
C TRP A 96 -15.12 17.24 9.55
N SER A 97 -15.00 17.89 10.70
CA SER A 97 -14.73 17.20 11.97
C SER A 97 -15.99 16.54 12.50
N SER A 98 -16.01 15.21 12.58
CA SER A 98 -17.01 14.50 13.38
C SER A 98 -16.42 13.24 14.02
N THR A 99 -15.41 13.42 14.89
CA THR A 99 -14.89 12.32 15.73
C THR A 99 -15.94 11.77 16.71
N PHE A 100 -17.12 12.38 16.81
CA PHE A 100 -18.21 11.87 17.64
C PHE A 100 -19.08 10.80 16.98
N VAL A 101 -19.12 10.67 15.66
CA VAL A 101 -20.02 9.69 14.99
C VAL A 101 -19.44 8.27 15.03
N VAL A 102 -18.11 8.12 14.94
CA VAL A 102 -17.46 6.79 14.86
C VAL A 102 -17.44 6.08 16.22
N ILE A 103 -17.27 6.82 17.33
CA ILE A 103 -17.24 6.24 18.69
C ILE A 103 -18.63 5.69 19.05
N VAL A 104 -19.70 6.38 18.67
CA VAL A 104 -21.09 5.95 18.97
C VAL A 104 -21.44 4.67 18.23
N ILE A 105 -21.08 4.51 16.96
CA ILE A 105 -21.36 3.28 16.19
C ILE A 105 -20.59 2.08 16.76
N VAL A 106 -19.32 2.27 17.16
CA VAL A 106 -18.50 1.19 17.74
C VAL A 106 -19.04 0.76 19.11
N VAL A 107 -19.47 1.71 19.95
CA VAL A 107 -20.07 1.42 21.25
C VAL A 107 -21.42 0.71 21.08
N VAL A 108 -22.29 1.17 20.17
CA VAL A 108 -23.58 0.53 19.89
C VAL A 108 -23.40 -0.89 19.37
N CYS A 109 -22.48 -1.13 18.44
CA CYS A 109 -22.19 -2.48 17.93
C CYS A 109 -21.62 -3.39 19.02
N PHE A 110 -20.75 -2.88 19.90
CA PHE A 110 -20.20 -3.65 21.01
C PHE A 110 -21.29 -4.04 22.02
N VAL A 111 -22.18 -3.10 22.37
CA VAL A 111 -23.30 -3.36 23.27
C VAL A 111 -24.26 -4.38 22.66
N VAL A 112 -24.58 -4.30 21.36
CA VAL A 112 -25.44 -5.28 20.67
C VAL A 112 -24.82 -6.68 20.68
N VAL A 113 -23.51 -6.81 20.42
CA VAL A 113 -22.83 -8.12 20.42
C VAL A 113 -22.79 -8.72 21.82
N VAL A 114 -22.51 -7.92 22.85
CA VAL A 114 -22.51 -8.40 24.25
C VAL A 114 -23.91 -8.84 24.67
N VAL A 115 -24.96 -8.09 24.29
CA VAL A 115 -26.36 -8.45 24.57
C VAL A 115 -26.74 -9.75 23.87
N VAL A 116 -26.37 -9.95 22.59
CA VAL A 116 -26.66 -11.20 21.86
C VAL A 116 -25.95 -12.40 22.49
N VAL A 117 -24.70 -12.24 22.93
CA VAL A 117 -23.95 -13.32 23.60
C VAL A 117 -24.56 -13.67 24.96
N VAL A 118 -25.00 -12.67 25.73
CA VAL A 118 -25.69 -12.90 27.02
C VAL A 118 -27.05 -13.56 26.80
N VAL A 119 -27.81 -13.17 25.76
CA VAL A 119 -29.09 -13.80 25.39
C VAL A 119 -28.90 -15.28 25.06
N VAL A 120 -27.87 -15.65 24.30
CA VAL A 120 -27.61 -17.07 23.93
C VAL A 120 -27.22 -17.92 25.15
N VAL A 121 -26.53 -17.35 26.14
CA VAL A 121 -26.15 -18.04 27.38
C VAL A 121 -27.35 -18.23 28.33
N VAL A 122 -28.33 -17.32 28.30
CA VAL A 122 -29.51 -17.33 29.17
C VAL A 122 -30.63 -18.28 28.69
N VAL A 123 -30.61 -18.72 27.43
CA VAL A 123 -31.59 -19.68 26.86
C VAL A 123 -31.51 -21.09 27.50
N VAL A 124 -30.46 -21.39 28.28
CA VAL A 124 -30.21 -22.75 28.81
C VAL A 124 -30.88 -23.02 30.18
N VAL A 125 -31.39 -22.01 30.90
CA VAL A 125 -31.87 -22.20 32.29
C VAL A 125 -33.34 -21.76 32.45
N VAL A 126 -34.24 -22.53 31.86
CA VAL A 126 -35.70 -22.31 31.90
C VAL A 126 -36.27 -22.99 33.14
N VAL A 127 -36.85 -22.23 34.07
CA VAL A 127 -38.08 -22.52 34.87
C VAL A 127 -38.28 -21.52 36.04
N VAL A 128 -37.25 -20.85 36.57
CA VAL A 128 -37.41 -19.83 37.65
C VAL A 128 -37.66 -18.40 37.09
N VAL A 129 -37.70 -18.27 35.76
CA VAL A 129 -37.40 -17.03 35.03
C VAL A 129 -38.63 -16.11 34.80
N VAL A 130 -39.87 -16.62 34.92
CA VAL A 130 -41.06 -15.85 34.47
C VAL A 130 -41.30 -14.57 35.28
N VAL A 131 -41.06 -14.59 36.60
CA VAL A 131 -41.29 -13.42 37.46
C VAL A 131 -40.17 -12.37 37.30
N VAL A 132 -38.93 -12.83 37.12
CA VAL A 132 -37.78 -11.93 36.93
C VAL A 132 -37.80 -11.29 35.53
N VAL A 133 -38.31 -11.99 34.51
CA VAL A 133 -38.47 -11.46 33.14
C VAL A 133 -39.37 -10.23 33.10
N VAL A 134 -40.50 -10.22 33.83
CA VAL A 134 -41.41 -9.07 33.80
C VAL A 134 -40.76 -7.84 34.40
N VAL A 135 -40.05 -7.99 35.53
CA VAL A 135 -39.38 -6.86 36.20
C VAL A 135 -38.20 -6.34 35.35
N VAL A 136 -37.42 -7.24 34.74
CA VAL A 136 -36.28 -6.84 33.90
C VAL A 136 -36.76 -6.17 32.60
N VAL A 137 -37.83 -6.67 31.97
CA VAL A 137 -38.40 -6.04 30.76
C VAL A 137 -38.88 -4.62 31.05
N VAL A 138 -39.56 -4.39 32.18
CA VAL A 138 -40.04 -3.05 32.55
C VAL A 138 -38.87 -2.09 32.80
N VAL A 139 -37.83 -2.53 33.51
CA VAL A 139 -36.64 -1.68 33.77
C VAL A 139 -35.90 -1.36 32.47
N VAL A 140 -35.74 -2.33 31.57
CA VAL A 140 -35.09 -2.11 30.27
C VAL A 140 -35.89 -1.13 29.41
N VAL A 141 -37.22 -1.24 29.36
CA VAL A 141 -38.06 -0.29 28.61
C VAL A 141 -37.93 1.12 29.17
N VAL A 142 -37.94 1.29 30.50
CA VAL A 142 -37.78 2.60 31.14
C VAL A 142 -36.40 3.20 30.83
N VAL A 143 -35.33 2.41 30.93
CA VAL A 143 -33.96 2.88 30.63
C VAL A 143 -33.82 3.24 29.15
N VAL A 144 -34.36 2.43 28.23
CA VAL A 144 -34.32 2.72 26.79
C VAL A 144 -35.10 4.00 26.47
N VAL A 145 -36.29 4.20 27.06
CA VAL A 145 -37.07 5.43 26.85
C VAL A 145 -36.33 6.65 27.40
N VAL A 146 -35.74 6.57 28.60
CA VAL A 146 -34.96 7.68 29.17
C VAL A 146 -33.71 7.98 28.32
N VAL A 147 -33.00 6.96 27.86
CA VAL A 147 -31.82 7.14 26.99
C VAL A 147 -32.23 7.71 25.64
N VAL A 148 -33.32 7.24 25.02
CA VAL A 148 -33.83 7.78 23.76
C VAL A 148 -34.28 9.23 23.93
N VAL A 149 -35.01 9.57 24.99
CA VAL A 149 -35.44 10.95 25.26
C VAL A 149 -34.24 11.86 25.52
N VAL A 150 -33.26 11.43 26.31
CA VAL A 150 -32.03 12.20 26.57
C VAL A 150 -31.19 12.36 25.30
N VAL A 151 -31.06 11.31 24.48
CA VAL A 151 -30.35 11.36 23.20
C VAL A 151 -31.06 12.26 22.19
N VAL A 152 -32.39 12.23 22.11
CA VAL A 152 -33.18 13.10 21.24
C VAL A 152 -33.05 14.57 21.69
N VAL A 153 -33.12 14.85 22.99
CA VAL A 153 -32.98 16.23 23.53
C VAL A 153 -31.56 16.79 23.36
N ILE A 154 -30.52 15.95 23.42
CA ILE A 154 -29.13 16.37 23.19
C ILE A 154 -28.84 16.52 21.68
N ALA A 155 -29.44 15.67 20.84
CA ALA A 155 -29.27 15.72 19.38
C ALA A 155 -29.95 16.95 18.75
N ASP A 156 -31.09 17.40 19.28
CA ASP A 156 -31.82 18.57 18.77
C ASP A 156 -31.04 19.88 19.00
N LYS A 157 -30.47 20.06 20.20
CA LYS A 157 -29.76 21.30 20.58
C LYS A 157 -28.44 21.55 19.86
N MET A 158 -27.82 20.52 19.26
CA MET A 158 -26.57 20.67 18.51
C MET A 158 -26.78 20.81 17.00
N ASN A 159 -27.97 20.48 16.47
CA ASN A 159 -28.22 20.51 15.03
C ASN A 159 -28.89 21.81 14.55
N GLU A 160 -29.57 22.56 15.42
CA GLU A 160 -30.22 23.82 15.04
C GLU A 160 -29.22 24.97 14.76
N CYS A 161 -28.08 25.04 15.45
CA CYS A 161 -27.11 26.13 15.25
C CYS A 161 -26.23 26.01 13.98
N PHE A 162 -26.29 24.90 13.26
CA PHE A 162 -25.31 24.61 12.18
C PHE A 162 -25.93 24.29 10.82
N LYS A 163 -27.26 24.27 10.70
CA LYS A 163 -27.97 23.99 9.44
C LYS A 163 -28.85 25.12 8.93
N GLU A 164 -29.08 26.16 9.73
CA GLU A 164 -29.78 27.38 9.29
C GLU A 164 -28.90 28.63 9.46
N SER A 165 -29.20 29.67 8.68
CA SER A 165 -28.53 30.96 8.72
C SER A 165 -28.55 31.53 10.15
N CYS A 166 -27.37 31.68 10.79
CA CYS A 166 -27.24 32.19 12.15
C CYS A 166 -27.87 33.60 12.30
N PRO A 167 -28.98 33.76 13.02
CA PRO A 167 -29.58 35.07 13.24
C PRO A 167 -28.78 35.96 14.19
N ILE A 168 -27.78 35.40 14.89
CA ILE A 168 -27.21 35.96 16.14
C ILE A 168 -25.67 35.99 16.18
N GLY A 169 -24.99 36.07 15.02
CA GLY A 169 -23.56 36.41 14.98
C GLY A 169 -22.55 35.40 15.53
N PHE A 170 -21.26 35.74 15.44
CA PHE A 170 -20.15 34.83 15.75
C PHE A 170 -19.13 35.37 16.77
N ALA A 171 -19.23 36.63 17.21
CA ALA A 171 -18.31 37.18 18.19
C ALA A 171 -18.94 37.25 19.59
N TYR A 172 -18.35 36.53 20.54
CA TYR A 172 -18.72 36.54 21.96
C TYR A 172 -17.49 36.79 22.83
N LEU A 173 -17.63 37.66 23.83
CA LEU A 173 -16.62 37.86 24.89
C LEU A 173 -17.31 37.66 26.26
N HIS A 174 -16.85 36.70 27.05
CA HIS A 174 -17.42 36.41 28.39
C HIS A 174 -18.96 36.27 28.37
N ASN A 175 -19.49 35.54 27.38
CA ASN A 175 -20.93 35.33 27.13
C ASN A 175 -21.74 36.56 26.70
N TYR A 176 -21.10 37.72 26.44
CA TYR A 176 -21.74 38.86 25.81
C TYR A 176 -21.50 38.85 24.29
N HIS A 177 -22.58 38.93 23.53
CA HIS A 177 -22.55 39.05 22.07
C HIS A 177 -22.05 40.45 21.67
N ILE A 178 -21.02 40.48 20.83
CA ILE A 178 -20.34 41.72 20.41
C ILE A 178 -20.39 41.98 18.91
N ASP A 179 -20.68 40.98 18.06
CA ASP A 179 -20.77 41.18 16.61
C ASP A 179 -21.59 40.11 15.87
N THR A 180 -22.47 40.56 14.97
CA THR A 180 -23.28 39.74 14.06
C THR A 180 -22.53 39.19 12.85
N SER A 181 -21.32 39.71 12.59
CA SER A 181 -20.55 39.39 11.39
C SER A 181 -19.54 38.26 11.62
N GLY A 182 -19.43 37.34 10.66
CA GLY A 182 -18.52 36.19 10.68
C GLY A 182 -17.83 36.02 9.34
N SER A 183 -16.56 36.42 9.27
CA SER A 183 -15.80 36.40 8.01
C SER A 183 -14.30 36.32 8.24
N TYR A 184 -13.58 35.92 7.18
CA TYR A 184 -12.16 36.21 7.05
C TYR A 184 -12.02 37.47 6.21
N SER A 185 -11.38 38.47 6.81
CA SER A 185 -11.14 39.76 6.19
C SER A 185 -9.72 40.20 6.50
N TYR A 186 -9.02 40.69 5.50
CA TYR A 186 -7.71 41.31 5.67
C TYR A 186 -7.78 42.75 5.22
N SER A 187 -7.18 43.67 5.98
CA SER A 187 -7.07 45.09 5.61
C SER A 187 -5.60 45.47 5.53
N VAL A 188 -5.22 46.26 4.53
CA VAL A 188 -3.87 46.84 4.49
C VAL A 188 -3.72 48.05 5.41
N SER A 189 -4.84 48.65 5.84
CA SER A 189 -4.86 49.88 6.61
C SER A 189 -4.98 49.65 8.12
N SER A 190 -5.49 48.49 8.56
CA SER A 190 -5.73 48.17 9.97
C SER A 190 -5.39 46.72 10.31
N GLY A 191 -4.79 46.51 11.49
CA GLY A 191 -4.54 45.18 12.06
C GLY A 191 -5.76 44.58 12.79
N ARG A 192 -6.88 45.29 12.84
CA ARG A 192 -8.15 44.78 13.37
C ARG A 192 -8.89 43.97 12.30
N SER A 193 -9.90 43.20 12.74
CA SER A 193 -10.82 42.52 11.82
C SER A 193 -11.34 43.51 10.79
N GLY A 194 -11.02 43.26 9.52
CA GLY A 194 -11.44 44.10 8.41
C GLY A 194 -12.96 44.32 8.34
N ILE A 195 -13.79 43.50 9.00
CA ILE A 195 -15.26 43.65 9.07
C ILE A 195 -15.71 45.09 9.36
N GLN A 196 -14.99 45.81 10.21
CA GLN A 196 -15.36 47.18 10.61
C GLN A 196 -14.79 48.28 9.68
N ASP A 197 -13.85 47.92 8.81
CA ASP A 197 -13.09 48.82 7.96
C ASP A 197 -13.18 48.38 6.48
N ASN A 198 -12.46 49.08 5.60
CA ASN A 198 -12.24 48.60 4.24
C ASN A 198 -11.21 47.45 4.23
N GLN A 199 -11.35 46.52 3.29
CA GLN A 199 -10.64 45.25 3.28
C GLN A 199 -10.09 44.92 1.90
N THR A 200 -8.91 44.34 1.86
CA THR A 200 -8.25 43.80 0.65
C THR A 200 -9.03 42.63 0.06
N SER A 201 -9.52 41.75 0.94
CA SER A 201 -10.40 40.65 0.58
C SER A 201 -11.31 40.31 1.76
N PHE A 202 -12.51 39.88 1.43
CA PHE A 202 -13.56 39.50 2.36
C PHE A 202 -14.15 38.16 1.92
N ILE A 203 -14.34 37.26 2.86
CA ILE A 203 -15.24 36.12 2.65
C ILE A 203 -15.96 35.73 3.93
N GLY A 204 -17.29 35.75 3.86
CA GLY A 204 -18.16 35.42 4.98
C GLY A 204 -19.45 36.22 4.94
N CYS A 205 -20.04 36.43 6.12
CA CYS A 205 -21.28 37.17 6.26
C CYS A 205 -21.06 38.43 7.10
N ASP A 206 -21.49 39.56 6.58
CA ASP A 206 -21.42 40.86 7.24
C ASP A 206 -22.82 41.50 7.27
N HIS A 207 -23.31 41.84 8.46
CA HIS A 207 -24.63 42.45 8.66
C HIS A 207 -25.80 41.73 7.95
N GLY A 208 -25.76 40.39 7.90
CA GLY A 208 -26.81 39.56 7.28
C GLY A 208 -26.63 39.31 5.78
N GLU A 209 -25.59 39.86 5.14
CA GLU A 209 -25.26 39.57 3.75
C GLU A 209 -24.00 38.71 3.64
N CYS A 210 -24.07 37.59 2.90
CA CYS A 210 -22.94 36.70 2.67
C CYS A 210 -22.37 36.87 1.26
N CYS A 211 -21.06 37.10 1.15
CA CYS A 211 -20.38 37.25 -0.13
C CYS A 211 -18.89 36.89 -0.05
N ALA A 212 -18.27 36.77 -1.22
CA ALA A 212 -16.83 36.81 -1.37
C ALA A 212 -16.44 38.05 -2.18
N CYS A 213 -15.58 38.89 -1.64
CA CYS A 213 -15.09 40.08 -2.32
C CYS A 213 -13.55 40.08 -2.34
N PHE A 214 -12.95 40.46 -3.46
CA PHE A 214 -11.50 40.47 -3.62
C PHE A 214 -11.04 41.47 -4.70
N GLY A 215 -9.82 41.96 -4.56
CA GLY A 215 -9.15 42.82 -5.54
C GLY A 215 -8.09 42.12 -6.37
N PRO A 216 -7.57 42.79 -7.42
CA PRO A 216 -6.53 42.27 -8.31
C PRO A 216 -5.14 42.17 -7.66
N ASP A 217 -4.86 42.96 -6.62
CA ASP A 217 -3.64 42.88 -5.83
C ASP A 217 -3.92 43.13 -4.34
N SER A 218 -2.90 43.03 -3.48
CA SER A 218 -3.06 43.13 -2.03
C SER A 218 -2.59 44.46 -1.43
N GLN A 219 -2.40 45.51 -2.24
CA GLN A 219 -1.82 46.76 -1.77
C GLN A 219 -2.86 47.81 -1.36
N GLN A 220 -4.13 47.59 -1.68
CA GLN A 220 -5.24 48.47 -1.33
C GLN A 220 -6.42 47.66 -0.80
N ASP A 221 -7.38 48.36 -0.22
CA ASP A 221 -8.64 47.75 0.18
C ASP A 221 -9.66 47.83 -0.99
N TYR A 222 -10.34 46.72 -1.27
CA TYR A 222 -11.25 46.52 -2.41
C TYR A 222 -12.69 46.17 -2.01
N CYS A 223 -12.90 45.93 -0.72
CA CYS A 223 -14.15 45.45 -0.15
C CYS A 223 -14.52 46.33 1.03
N ALA A 224 -15.65 47.01 0.93
CA ALA A 224 -16.25 47.78 2.02
C ALA A 224 -17.30 46.93 2.76
N PRO A 225 -17.69 47.33 3.98
CA PRO A 225 -18.74 46.65 4.75
C PRO A 225 -20.03 46.45 3.94
N LYS A 226 -20.80 45.42 4.30
CA LYS A 226 -22.00 44.93 3.59
C LYS A 226 -21.71 44.51 2.15
N CYS A 227 -20.60 43.80 1.93
CA CYS A 227 -20.33 43.18 0.64
C CYS A 227 -20.23 44.16 -0.55
N GLN A 228 -19.72 45.37 -0.31
CA GLN A 228 -19.60 46.40 -1.35
C GLN A 228 -18.21 46.40 -2.00
N ALA A 229 -18.18 46.38 -3.33
CA ALA A 229 -16.93 46.55 -4.08
C ALA A 229 -16.48 48.02 -4.08
N ILE A 230 -15.23 48.27 -3.74
CA ILE A 230 -14.55 49.56 -3.87
C ILE A 230 -13.23 49.39 -4.63
N ASN A 231 -12.64 50.47 -5.14
CA ASN A 231 -11.34 50.45 -5.84
C ASN A 231 -11.21 49.40 -6.97
N GLY A 232 -12.33 49.03 -7.61
CA GLY A 232 -12.35 48.00 -8.67
C GLY A 232 -12.41 46.55 -8.17
N GLY A 233 -12.79 46.32 -6.91
CA GLY A 233 -13.02 44.98 -6.36
C GLY A 233 -14.11 44.19 -7.09
N THR A 234 -13.99 42.87 -7.05
CA THR A 234 -15.00 41.93 -7.56
C THR A 234 -15.76 41.33 -6.39
N VAL A 235 -17.10 41.26 -6.48
CA VAL A 235 -17.97 40.65 -5.46
C VAL A 235 -18.74 39.48 -6.08
N LEU A 236 -18.68 38.33 -5.43
CA LEU A 236 -19.44 37.12 -5.72
C LEU A 236 -20.46 36.87 -4.61
N ARG A 237 -21.67 36.42 -4.97
CA ARG A 237 -22.78 36.15 -4.03
C ARG A 237 -23.16 34.68 -4.06
N GLU A 238 -24.04 34.26 -3.16
CA GLU A 238 -24.47 32.86 -2.98
C GLU A 238 -24.88 32.14 -4.27
N LYS A 239 -25.55 32.86 -5.20
CA LYS A 239 -25.95 32.34 -6.52
C LYS A 239 -24.80 31.94 -7.45
N ASP A 240 -23.57 32.31 -7.14
CA ASP A 240 -22.39 32.10 -7.99
C ASP A 240 -21.65 30.79 -7.66
N ASN A 241 -22.19 29.96 -6.76
CA ASN A 241 -21.69 28.62 -6.40
C ASN A 241 -20.18 28.64 -6.02
N ILE A 242 -19.86 29.45 -5.03
CA ILE A 242 -18.50 29.83 -4.67
C ILE A 242 -17.79 28.67 -3.95
N THR A 243 -16.66 28.23 -4.51
CA THR A 243 -15.72 27.32 -3.83
C THR A 243 -14.50 28.10 -3.37
N VAL A 244 -14.08 27.85 -2.12
CA VAL A 244 -12.99 28.56 -1.45
C VAL A 244 -11.90 27.57 -1.10
N TRP A 245 -10.67 27.90 -1.49
CA TRP A 245 -9.48 27.12 -1.14
C TRP A 245 -8.65 27.88 -0.11
N PHE A 246 -8.30 27.20 0.97
CA PHE A 246 -7.46 27.76 2.03
C PHE A 246 -6.02 27.30 1.85
N TRP A 247 -5.17 28.26 1.50
CA TRP A 247 -3.76 28.07 1.27
C TRP A 247 -2.96 28.70 2.38
N ILE A 248 -2.04 27.95 2.99
CA ILE A 248 -1.09 28.50 3.95
C ILE A 248 0.32 28.40 3.41
N ARG A 249 1.13 29.40 3.72
CA ARG A 249 2.55 29.43 3.39
C ARG A 249 3.31 29.75 4.66
N SER A 250 4.02 28.77 5.19
CA SER A 250 4.78 28.87 6.45
C SER A 250 6.03 29.74 6.32
N SER A 251 6.56 29.91 5.11
CA SER A 251 7.72 30.76 4.83
C SER A 251 7.74 31.22 3.37
N LEU A 252 8.31 32.40 3.10
CA LEU A 252 8.53 32.84 1.72
C LEU A 252 9.61 31.97 1.05
N PRO A 253 9.40 31.46 -0.17
CA PRO A 253 10.41 30.71 -0.90
C PRO A 253 11.67 31.55 -1.09
N LYS A 254 12.84 30.95 -0.84
CA LYS A 254 14.16 31.54 -1.10
C LYS A 254 14.55 31.34 -2.56
N ARG A 255 13.71 31.74 -3.50
CA ARG A 255 14.15 31.83 -4.90
C ARG A 255 15.35 32.77 -4.95
N VAL A 256 16.47 32.29 -5.48
CA VAL A 256 17.74 33.04 -5.66
C VAL A 256 17.57 34.26 -6.59
N TRP A 257 16.37 34.55 -7.08
CA TRP A 257 16.08 35.61 -8.04
C TRP A 257 14.94 36.52 -7.57
N LYS A 258 15.24 37.39 -6.60
CA LYS A 258 14.67 38.75 -6.54
C LYS A 258 15.79 39.71 -6.97
N LYS A 259 15.97 39.89 -8.29
CA LYS A 259 16.99 40.82 -8.79
C LYS A 259 16.34 42.16 -9.10
N CYS A 260 16.87 43.20 -8.46
CA CYS A 260 16.60 44.60 -8.75
C CYS A 260 17.55 45.06 -9.87
N MET A 261 17.04 45.79 -10.86
CA MET A 261 17.82 46.25 -12.03
C MET A 261 17.97 47.77 -12.00
N GLU A 262 19.20 48.29 -12.00
CA GLU A 262 19.49 49.73 -12.03
C GLU A 262 19.77 50.23 -13.45
N PHE A 263 19.31 51.43 -13.78
CA PHE A 263 19.67 52.12 -15.03
C PHE A 263 19.75 53.63 -14.82
N LYS A 264 20.53 54.32 -15.68
CA LYS A 264 20.71 55.77 -15.65
C LYS A 264 19.93 56.43 -16.78
N GLU A 265 19.16 57.46 -16.46
CA GLU A 265 18.37 58.23 -17.43
C GLU A 265 18.72 59.72 -17.30
N LYS A 266 18.80 60.46 -18.41
CA LYS A 266 19.04 61.91 -18.36
C LYS A 266 17.73 62.62 -18.08
N ASN A 267 17.73 63.48 -17.06
CA ASN A 267 16.61 64.40 -16.85
C ASN A 267 16.60 65.50 -17.92
N ASN A 268 15.55 66.33 -17.92
CA ASN A 268 15.38 67.43 -18.88
C ASN A 268 16.52 68.48 -18.82
N ALA A 269 17.33 68.48 -17.76
CA ALA A 269 18.52 69.32 -17.61
C ALA A 269 19.83 68.62 -18.06
N GLY A 270 19.74 67.43 -18.66
CA GLY A 270 20.89 66.69 -19.20
C GLY A 270 21.72 65.93 -18.18
N LYS A 271 21.32 65.93 -16.90
CA LYS A 271 22.02 65.25 -15.79
C LYS A 271 21.50 63.82 -15.63
N PHE A 272 22.41 62.87 -15.40
CA PHE A 272 22.05 61.46 -15.21
C PHE A 272 21.46 61.22 -13.81
N GLU A 273 20.27 60.62 -13.76
CA GLU A 273 19.59 60.14 -12.56
C GLU A 273 19.51 58.61 -12.56
N ILE A 274 19.62 58.00 -11.38
CA ILE A 274 19.60 56.55 -11.21
C ILE A 274 18.17 56.09 -10.90
N TRP A 275 17.70 55.09 -11.64
CA TRP A 275 16.40 54.46 -11.54
C TRP A 275 16.56 52.96 -11.35
N ARG A 276 15.57 52.31 -10.72
CA ARG A 276 15.52 50.86 -10.58
C ARG A 276 14.20 50.25 -11.03
N VAL A 277 14.24 49.00 -11.48
CA VAL A 277 13.06 48.15 -11.67
C VAL A 277 13.09 47.05 -10.63
N GLU A 278 12.05 47.00 -9.82
CA GLU A 278 11.87 46.04 -8.71
C GLU A 278 10.43 45.54 -8.77
N ASP A 279 10.25 44.21 -8.84
CA ASP A 279 8.95 43.54 -9.00
C ASP A 279 8.12 44.09 -10.20
N GLY A 280 8.80 44.49 -11.28
CA GLY A 280 8.16 45.00 -12.50
C GLY A 280 7.79 46.49 -12.50
N VAL A 281 8.06 47.22 -11.41
CA VAL A 281 7.71 48.65 -11.25
C VAL A 281 8.95 49.54 -11.26
N LYS A 282 8.93 50.64 -12.03
CA LYS A 282 10.00 51.66 -12.08
C LYS A 282 9.97 52.53 -10.81
N LYS A 283 11.08 52.64 -10.08
CA LYS A 283 11.25 53.46 -8.88
C LYS A 283 12.52 54.32 -8.97
N GLN A 284 12.50 55.52 -8.38
CA GLN A 284 13.66 56.42 -8.37
C GLN A 284 14.68 55.99 -7.29
N GLY A 285 15.98 56.02 -7.62
CA GLY A 285 17.08 55.64 -6.74
C GLY A 285 17.60 54.19 -6.91
N PRO A 286 18.82 53.90 -6.41
CA PRO A 286 19.51 52.61 -6.58
C PRO A 286 18.83 51.46 -5.83
N CYS A 287 19.20 50.23 -6.19
CA CYS A 287 18.84 48.99 -5.51
C CYS A 287 19.46 48.94 -4.11
N SER A 288 18.74 48.39 -3.13
CA SER A 288 19.13 48.44 -1.71
C SER A 288 20.32 47.55 -1.32
N VAL A 289 20.97 46.84 -2.26
CA VAL A 289 22.10 45.94 -1.96
C VAL A 289 23.26 46.19 -2.94
N PRO A 290 24.44 46.59 -2.46
CA PRO A 290 25.59 46.90 -3.30
C PRO A 290 26.33 45.60 -3.66
N GLY A 291 26.21 45.14 -4.91
CA GLY A 291 26.94 43.96 -5.37
C GLY A 291 26.60 43.57 -6.81
N ASP A 292 27.24 44.27 -7.75
CA ASP A 292 27.51 43.90 -9.15
C ASP A 292 26.48 43.02 -9.90
N VAL A 293 25.57 43.65 -10.64
CA VAL A 293 25.04 43.07 -11.89
C VAL A 293 24.90 44.17 -12.96
N THR A 294 25.90 44.31 -13.82
CA THR A 294 25.86 45.12 -15.05
C THR A 294 25.51 44.25 -16.26
N ILE A 295 24.30 43.69 -16.28
CA ILE A 295 23.75 43.06 -17.49
C ILE A 295 22.29 43.49 -17.63
N ASN A 296 21.95 44.11 -18.77
CA ASN A 296 20.58 44.43 -19.15
C ASN A 296 19.86 43.13 -19.53
N ASP A 297 19.28 42.42 -18.56
CA ASP A 297 18.52 41.18 -18.81
C ASP A 297 17.09 41.50 -19.29
N GLY A 298 16.98 41.83 -20.57
CA GLY A 298 15.71 41.98 -21.26
C GLY A 298 15.89 42.23 -22.76
N VAL A 299 15.16 41.49 -23.59
CA VAL A 299 15.07 41.74 -25.03
C VAL A 299 13.77 42.51 -25.31
N ALA A 300 13.90 43.76 -25.76
CA ALA A 300 12.74 44.56 -26.16
C ALA A 300 12.18 44.04 -27.50
N VAL A 301 10.95 43.52 -27.51
CA VAL A 301 10.31 43.04 -28.73
C VAL A 301 9.56 44.18 -29.40
N VAL A 302 9.91 44.51 -30.65
CA VAL A 302 9.29 45.60 -31.42
C VAL A 302 8.82 45.13 -32.78
N ALA A 303 7.67 45.65 -33.22
CA ALA A 303 7.03 45.19 -34.45
C ALA A 303 7.81 45.55 -35.72
N ASN A 304 8.44 46.73 -35.77
CA ASN A 304 9.12 47.25 -36.96
C ASN A 304 10.17 48.32 -36.65
N ASN A 305 10.92 48.75 -37.67
CA ASN A 305 12.00 49.74 -37.52
C ASN A 305 11.54 51.09 -36.95
N ARG A 306 10.30 51.51 -37.26
CA ARG A 306 9.74 52.77 -36.76
C ARG A 306 9.49 52.71 -35.25
N SER A 307 9.10 51.54 -34.74
CA SER A 307 8.94 51.26 -33.30
C SER A 307 10.29 51.15 -32.60
N MET A 308 11.31 50.65 -33.30
CA MET A 308 12.67 50.51 -32.80
C MET A 308 13.38 51.85 -32.52
N ASN A 309 13.00 52.91 -33.25
CA ASN A 309 13.50 54.27 -33.00
C ASN A 309 12.85 54.97 -31.79
N LYS A 310 11.75 54.41 -31.25
CA LYS A 310 11.09 54.90 -30.04
C LYS A 310 11.68 54.29 -28.76
N LEU A 311 12.54 53.28 -28.89
CA LEU A 311 13.18 52.64 -27.74
C LEU A 311 14.18 53.59 -27.06
N PRO A 312 14.37 53.47 -25.73
CA PRO A 312 15.34 54.27 -24.99
C PRO A 312 16.74 54.15 -25.58
N LYS A 313 17.48 55.26 -25.60
CA LYS A 313 18.85 55.33 -26.15
C LYS A 313 19.89 54.81 -25.15
N VAL A 314 19.74 53.55 -24.75
CA VAL A 314 20.63 52.86 -23.80
C VAL A 314 21.59 51.96 -24.58
N GLU A 315 22.89 52.13 -24.37
CA GLU A 315 23.92 51.29 -25.00
C GLU A 315 23.92 49.88 -24.38
N GLY A 316 24.10 48.85 -25.22
CA GLY A 316 24.00 47.46 -24.79
C GLY A 316 22.58 46.90 -24.70
N LEU A 317 21.55 47.68 -25.08
CA LEU A 317 20.18 47.20 -25.15
C LEU A 317 20.02 46.20 -26.32
N LEU A 318 19.41 45.05 -26.03
CA LEU A 318 19.04 44.04 -27.03
C LEU A 318 17.57 44.21 -27.43
N SER A 319 17.30 44.17 -28.73
CA SER A 319 15.93 44.25 -29.24
C SER A 319 15.71 43.25 -30.38
N TYR A 320 14.61 42.51 -30.29
CA TYR A 320 14.16 41.59 -31.32
C TYR A 320 13.08 42.26 -32.16
N ARG A 321 13.24 42.21 -33.48
CA ARG A 321 12.29 42.81 -34.40
C ARG A 321 11.46 41.72 -35.08
N SER A 322 10.15 41.80 -34.90
CA SER A 322 9.24 40.73 -35.34
C SER A 322 9.04 40.68 -36.87
N ASP A 323 9.18 41.80 -37.58
CA ASP A 323 8.98 41.88 -39.03
C ASP A 323 10.06 41.12 -39.82
N ASP A 324 11.32 41.19 -39.39
CA ASP A 324 12.46 40.56 -40.08
C ASP A 324 13.14 39.46 -39.27
N LYS A 325 12.61 39.17 -38.08
CA LYS A 325 13.03 38.10 -37.18
C LYS A 325 14.51 38.19 -36.78
N LYS A 326 15.09 39.39 -36.75
CA LYS A 326 16.50 39.60 -36.39
C LYS A 326 16.65 40.18 -34.99
N LEU A 327 17.78 39.83 -34.37
CA LEU A 327 18.21 40.38 -33.08
C LEU A 327 19.22 41.50 -33.31
N TYR A 328 19.01 42.61 -32.62
CA TYR A 328 19.80 43.82 -32.75
C TYR A 328 20.41 44.22 -31.40
N LEU A 329 21.65 44.69 -31.44
CA LEU A 329 22.33 45.31 -30.31
C LEU A 329 22.47 46.82 -30.55
N LYS A 330 22.24 47.62 -29.52
CA LYS A 330 22.49 49.06 -29.56
C LYS A 330 23.96 49.36 -29.25
N GLU A 331 24.74 49.67 -30.29
CA GLU A 331 26.14 50.12 -30.18
C GLU A 331 26.21 51.62 -30.53
N LYS A 332 26.78 52.47 -29.65
CA LYS A 332 27.11 53.89 -29.93
C LYS A 332 26.06 54.64 -30.78
N SER A 333 24.81 54.68 -30.31
CA SER A 333 23.65 55.34 -30.93
C SER A 333 23.07 54.70 -32.20
N GLN A 334 23.62 53.59 -32.70
CA GLN A 334 23.11 52.88 -33.88
C GLN A 334 22.68 51.44 -33.53
N TRP A 335 21.68 50.91 -34.26
CA TRP A 335 21.21 49.53 -34.10
C TRP A 335 21.94 48.64 -35.10
N LYS A 336 22.61 47.60 -34.62
CA LYS A 336 23.40 46.68 -35.44
C LYS A 336 22.82 45.26 -35.38
N ALA A 337 22.57 44.67 -36.54
CA ALA A 337 22.08 43.28 -36.63
C ALA A 337 23.22 42.31 -36.33
N LEU A 338 22.98 41.37 -35.41
CA LEU A 338 24.02 40.44 -34.96
C LEU A 338 24.26 39.25 -35.90
N ALA A 339 23.51 39.13 -37.00
CA ALA A 339 23.66 38.03 -37.95
C ALA A 339 23.65 38.50 -39.42
N THR A 340 24.84 38.57 -40.03
CA THR A 340 25.02 38.50 -41.48
C THR A 340 26.13 37.48 -41.77
N GLN A 341 25.77 36.35 -42.37
CA GLN A 341 26.69 35.32 -42.84
C GLN A 341 27.64 35.91 -43.90
N LYS A 342 28.96 35.82 -43.68
CA LYS A 342 29.95 35.72 -44.76
C LYS A 342 31.17 34.90 -44.32
N GLY A 343 31.36 33.77 -45.01
CA GLY A 343 32.66 33.20 -45.36
C GLY A 343 33.33 32.26 -44.36
N VAL A 344 32.96 30.96 -44.35
CA VAL A 344 33.88 29.87 -43.98
C VAL A 344 33.56 28.62 -44.82
N ASP A 345 34.63 28.00 -45.32
CA ASP A 345 34.69 26.95 -46.35
C ASP A 345 34.05 25.60 -45.93
N VAL A 346 33.21 25.04 -46.80
CA VAL A 346 32.25 23.96 -46.52
C VAL A 346 32.90 22.56 -46.52
N LYS A 347 34.15 22.41 -46.99
CA LYS A 347 34.83 21.11 -47.02
C LYS A 347 35.39 20.65 -45.66
N VAL A 348 35.88 21.57 -44.82
CA VAL A 348 36.45 21.23 -43.49
C VAL A 348 35.33 20.86 -42.51
N LEU A 349 34.20 21.57 -42.56
CA LEU A 349 33.05 21.27 -41.70
C LEU A 349 32.42 19.90 -41.97
N ARG A 350 32.57 19.33 -43.17
CA ARG A 350 32.03 17.99 -43.45
C ARG A 350 32.86 16.89 -42.80
N GLN A 351 34.16 17.06 -42.59
CA GLN A 351 34.98 16.09 -41.84
C GLN A 351 34.78 16.23 -40.32
N GLU A 352 34.66 17.45 -39.80
CA GLU A 352 34.42 17.69 -38.36
C GLU A 352 32.99 17.33 -37.92
N LEU A 353 31.94 17.61 -38.71
CA LEU A 353 30.56 17.22 -38.37
C LEU A 353 30.38 15.68 -38.37
N THR A 354 31.11 14.96 -39.22
CA THR A 354 30.98 13.51 -39.30
C THR A 354 31.70 12.84 -38.13
N SER A 355 32.88 13.34 -37.71
CA SER A 355 33.60 12.81 -36.55
C SER A 355 32.93 13.16 -35.22
N GLN A 356 32.37 14.37 -35.08
CA GLN A 356 31.72 14.81 -33.84
C GLN A 356 30.32 14.20 -33.65
N SER A 357 29.56 14.00 -34.74
CA SER A 357 28.30 13.25 -34.66
C SER A 357 28.53 11.76 -34.39
N GLU A 358 29.53 11.13 -35.02
CA GLU A 358 29.89 9.74 -34.71
C GLU A 358 30.38 9.56 -33.28
N ASN A 359 31.17 10.48 -32.73
CA ASN A 359 31.65 10.38 -31.36
C ASN A 359 30.52 10.60 -30.34
N ASN A 360 29.61 11.54 -30.59
CA ASN A 360 28.43 11.74 -29.76
C ASN A 360 27.48 10.55 -29.82
N ILE A 361 27.27 9.97 -31.02
CA ILE A 361 26.44 8.77 -31.19
C ILE A 361 27.10 7.56 -30.51
N LYS A 362 28.42 7.37 -30.66
CA LYS A 362 29.18 6.31 -29.96
C LYS A 362 29.13 6.49 -28.45
N ASP A 363 29.17 7.71 -27.94
CA ASP A 363 29.05 8.00 -26.51
C ASP A 363 27.65 7.74 -25.97
N VAL A 364 26.61 8.12 -26.72
CA VAL A 364 25.21 7.79 -26.40
C VAL A 364 24.98 6.28 -26.43
N ILE A 365 25.49 5.57 -27.44
CA ILE A 365 25.39 4.10 -27.52
C ILE A 365 26.13 3.44 -26.35
N ARG A 366 27.33 3.94 -25.97
CA ARG A 366 28.09 3.41 -24.83
C ARG A 366 27.35 3.63 -23.51
N LYS A 367 26.73 4.80 -23.33
CA LYS A 367 25.87 5.10 -22.17
C LYS A 367 24.59 4.24 -22.16
N LEU A 368 24.03 3.95 -23.33
CA LEU A 368 22.85 3.09 -23.45
C LEU A 368 23.18 1.64 -23.11
N GLU A 369 24.32 1.12 -23.59
CA GLU A 369 24.80 -0.23 -23.26
C GLU A 369 25.22 -0.33 -21.78
N SER A 370 25.85 0.70 -21.20
CA SER A 370 26.14 0.72 -19.75
C SER A 370 24.86 0.75 -18.92
N PHE A 371 23.86 1.54 -19.31
CA PHE A 371 22.56 1.58 -18.66
C PHE A 371 21.82 0.24 -18.78
N LYS A 372 21.83 -0.38 -19.97
CA LYS A 372 21.26 -1.71 -20.19
C LYS A 372 21.94 -2.76 -19.32
N GLN A 373 23.26 -2.69 -19.15
CA GLN A 373 24.02 -3.58 -18.29
C GLN A 373 23.71 -3.32 -16.80
N GLU A 374 23.58 -2.06 -16.38
CA GLU A 374 23.22 -1.69 -15.00
C GLU A 374 21.79 -2.12 -14.65
N VAL A 375 20.82 -1.92 -15.57
CA VAL A 375 19.45 -2.42 -15.44
C VAL A 375 19.44 -3.96 -15.35
N LYS A 376 20.23 -4.63 -16.20
CA LYS A 376 20.36 -6.10 -16.16
C LYS A 376 20.96 -6.57 -14.83
N ASN A 377 21.99 -5.88 -14.33
CA ASN A 377 22.62 -6.19 -13.05
C ASN A 377 21.64 -5.96 -11.88
N ASN A 378 20.92 -4.84 -11.86
CA ASN A 378 19.90 -4.55 -10.85
C ASN A 378 18.77 -5.57 -10.88
N LEU A 379 18.32 -5.99 -12.08
CA LEU A 379 17.32 -7.06 -12.23
C LEU A 379 17.85 -8.41 -11.70
N THR A 380 19.14 -8.73 -11.91
CA THR A 380 19.73 -9.93 -11.33
C THR A 380 19.83 -9.86 -9.80
N THR A 381 20.11 -8.68 -9.24
CA THR A 381 20.15 -8.45 -7.79
C THR A 381 18.75 -8.57 -7.17
N VAL A 382 17.74 -7.94 -7.76
CA VAL A 382 16.34 -8.08 -7.30
C VAL A 382 15.87 -9.53 -7.39
N ASN A 383 16.16 -10.24 -8.49
CA ASN A 383 15.86 -11.66 -8.61
C ASN A 383 16.59 -12.51 -7.56
N LYS A 384 17.82 -12.14 -7.19
CA LYS A 384 18.59 -12.78 -6.12
C LYS A 384 17.96 -12.53 -4.76
N ASP A 385 17.52 -11.31 -4.47
CA ASP A 385 16.89 -10.93 -3.20
C ASP A 385 15.50 -11.58 -3.01
N VAL A 386 14.72 -11.71 -4.09
CA VAL A 386 13.47 -12.50 -4.10
C VAL A 386 13.75 -14.00 -3.88
N LYS A 387 14.85 -14.52 -4.44
CA LYS A 387 15.31 -15.89 -4.18
C LYS A 387 15.72 -16.11 -2.72
N VAL A 388 16.35 -15.10 -2.10
CA VAL A 388 16.77 -15.12 -0.70
C VAL A 388 15.56 -15.14 0.25
N LEU A 389 14.41 -14.59 -0.16
CA LEU A 389 13.17 -14.60 0.64
C LEU A 389 12.30 -15.86 0.45
N THR A 390 12.55 -16.67 -0.58
CA THR A 390 11.71 -17.84 -0.91
C THR A 390 12.30 -19.12 -0.29
N HIS A 391 11.63 -19.63 0.73
CA HIS A 391 12.05 -20.83 1.46
C HIS A 391 11.78 -22.09 0.62
N LYS A 392 12.64 -23.12 0.70
CA LYS A 392 12.51 -24.37 -0.07
C LYS A 392 11.50 -25.35 0.53
N SER A 393 11.13 -25.20 1.79
CA SER A 393 10.19 -26.08 2.47
C SER A 393 9.49 -25.40 3.63
N CYS A 394 8.37 -25.98 4.07
CA CYS A 394 7.69 -25.56 5.29
C CYS A 394 8.59 -25.62 6.53
N LYS A 395 9.58 -26.52 6.55
CA LYS A 395 10.57 -26.62 7.64
C LYS A 395 11.46 -25.40 7.72
N GLN A 396 11.98 -24.93 6.59
CA GLN A 396 12.79 -23.72 6.55
C GLN A 396 11.97 -22.49 7.00
N ILE A 397 10.70 -22.40 6.59
CA ILE A 397 9.79 -21.33 7.05
C ILE A 397 9.56 -21.42 8.56
N CYS A 398 9.36 -22.62 9.08
CA CYS A 398 9.16 -22.87 10.52
C CYS A 398 10.41 -22.51 11.35
N MET A 399 11.61 -22.64 10.76
CA MET A 399 12.88 -22.30 11.42
C MET A 399 13.24 -20.81 11.34
N SER A 400 12.79 -20.10 10.29
CA SER A 400 13.23 -18.73 10.03
C SER A 400 12.42 -17.64 10.74
N ARG A 401 11.23 -17.95 11.26
CA ARG A 401 10.34 -16.96 11.91
C ARG A 401 9.66 -17.56 13.14
N SER A 402 9.77 -16.87 14.27
CA SER A 402 9.06 -17.24 15.52
C SER A 402 7.53 -17.07 15.36
N ASN A 403 6.76 -18.05 15.88
CA ASN A 403 5.31 -18.00 16.07
C ASN A 403 4.42 -17.77 14.83
N LYS A 404 4.53 -18.62 13.79
CA LYS A 404 3.55 -18.67 12.70
C LYS A 404 2.47 -19.73 12.89
N GLY A 405 1.21 -19.34 12.67
CA GLY A 405 0.08 -20.27 12.58
C GLY A 405 0.23 -21.26 11.42
N SER A 406 -0.50 -22.38 11.48
CA SER A 406 -0.56 -23.31 10.33
C SER A 406 -1.44 -22.72 9.23
N GLY A 407 -1.08 -22.92 7.96
CA GLY A 407 -1.77 -22.27 6.85
C GLY A 407 -1.09 -22.50 5.52
N VAL A 408 -1.51 -21.75 4.50
CA VAL A 408 -0.94 -21.82 3.15
C VAL A 408 0.25 -20.88 3.02
N TYR A 409 1.37 -21.41 2.53
CA TYR A 409 2.61 -20.67 2.30
C TYR A 409 3.16 -20.95 0.91
N GLN A 410 3.98 -20.02 0.41
CA GLN A 410 4.76 -20.23 -0.79
C GLN A 410 6.08 -20.91 -0.47
N ILE A 411 6.38 -22.00 -1.18
CA ILE A 411 7.69 -22.67 -1.15
C ILE A 411 8.29 -22.73 -2.56
N SER A 412 9.61 -22.70 -2.64
CA SER A 412 10.33 -22.93 -3.89
C SER A 412 10.51 -24.42 -4.17
N VAL A 413 10.12 -24.87 -5.36
CA VAL A 413 10.21 -26.29 -5.79
C VAL A 413 11.07 -26.49 -7.04
N GLY A 414 11.79 -25.46 -7.49
CA GLY A 414 12.62 -25.52 -8.69
C GLY A 414 13.34 -24.20 -8.93
N LYS A 415 14.09 -24.12 -10.04
CA LYS A 415 14.73 -22.85 -10.44
C LYS A 415 13.64 -21.84 -10.81
N ASN A 416 13.41 -20.87 -9.93
CA ASN A 416 12.42 -19.79 -10.09
C ASN A 416 10.95 -20.26 -10.12
N GLU A 417 10.65 -21.44 -9.60
CA GLU A 417 9.27 -21.92 -9.44
C GLU A 417 8.85 -21.90 -7.97
N VAL A 418 7.66 -21.35 -7.73
CA VAL A 418 7.01 -21.30 -6.42
C VAL A 418 5.63 -21.91 -6.48
N ILE A 419 5.25 -22.62 -5.41
CA ILE A 419 3.92 -23.21 -5.27
C ILE A 419 3.32 -22.89 -3.90
N ASN A 420 1.99 -22.78 -3.86
CA ASN A 420 1.23 -22.63 -2.62
C ASN A 420 0.99 -24.00 -2.00
N VAL A 421 1.42 -24.18 -0.76
CA VAL A 421 1.31 -25.45 -0.02
C VAL A 421 0.77 -25.20 1.37
N TYR A 422 0.00 -26.16 1.89
CA TYR A 422 -0.37 -26.11 3.30
C TYR A 422 0.83 -26.55 4.16
N CYS A 423 1.31 -25.65 5.00
CA CYS A 423 2.32 -25.92 6.00
C CYS A 423 1.67 -26.06 7.38
N ARG A 424 1.86 -27.22 7.98
CA ARG A 424 1.54 -27.45 9.38
C ARG A 424 2.73 -27.03 10.24
N MET A 425 2.63 -25.81 10.80
CA MET A 425 3.67 -25.18 11.62
C MET A 425 3.65 -25.61 13.09
N SER A 426 2.49 -26.00 13.60
CA SER A 426 2.36 -26.54 14.96
C SER A 426 2.74 -28.01 14.99
N ALA A 427 3.22 -28.47 16.16
CA ALA A 427 3.48 -29.87 16.39
C ALA A 427 2.21 -30.70 16.11
N LEU A 428 2.38 -31.79 15.38
CA LEU A 428 1.39 -32.85 15.29
C LEU A 428 1.75 -33.88 16.35
N SER A 429 0.79 -34.30 17.17
CA SER A 429 1.05 -35.35 18.16
C SER A 429 1.70 -36.55 17.48
N TYR A 430 2.86 -36.97 17.99
CA TYR A 430 3.70 -38.07 17.50
C TYR A 430 4.42 -37.88 16.16
N CYS A 431 4.29 -36.72 15.49
CA CYS A 431 5.24 -36.30 14.46
C CYS A 431 6.15 -35.21 15.04
N SER A 432 7.46 -35.37 14.90
CA SER A 432 8.43 -34.54 15.62
C SER A 432 8.35 -33.05 15.19
N GLY A 433 7.88 -32.16 16.08
CA GLY A 433 7.84 -30.71 15.86
C GLY A 433 6.98 -30.23 14.68
N GLY A 434 7.21 -29.00 14.22
CA GLY A 434 6.46 -28.33 13.15
C GLY A 434 7.19 -28.26 11.80
N GLY A 435 6.56 -27.58 10.84
CA GLY A 435 7.11 -27.33 9.50
C GLY A 435 6.83 -28.44 8.49
N TRP A 436 5.70 -29.12 8.64
CA TRP A 436 5.29 -30.24 7.77
C TRP A 436 4.59 -29.73 6.51
N THR A 437 5.01 -30.21 5.35
CA THR A 437 4.43 -29.89 4.04
C THR A 437 3.36 -30.92 3.69
N MET A 438 2.12 -30.48 3.45
CA MET A 438 1.04 -31.40 3.06
C MET A 438 1.21 -31.93 1.63
N VAL A 439 1.10 -33.24 1.47
CA VAL A 439 1.20 -33.92 0.18
C VAL A 439 -0.15 -34.45 -0.28
N MET A 440 -0.83 -35.19 0.60
CA MET A 440 -2.04 -35.91 0.22
C MET A 440 -3.02 -36.06 1.39
N LYS A 441 -4.30 -36.10 1.07
CA LYS A 441 -5.42 -36.39 1.96
C LYS A 441 -6.34 -37.42 1.31
N ILE A 442 -6.60 -38.51 2.00
CA ILE A 442 -7.27 -39.69 1.45
C ILE A 442 -8.48 -40.03 2.30
N ASP A 443 -9.66 -40.07 1.71
CA ASP A 443 -10.86 -40.54 2.40
C ASP A 443 -10.96 -42.06 2.23
N GLY A 444 -10.85 -42.81 3.32
CA GLY A 444 -10.97 -44.25 3.31
C GLY A 444 -12.32 -44.77 2.82
N SER A 445 -13.36 -43.96 2.86
CA SER A 445 -14.68 -44.33 2.33
C SER A 445 -14.81 -44.17 0.82
N SER A 446 -13.83 -43.52 0.17
CA SER A 446 -13.86 -43.20 -1.25
C SER A 446 -12.97 -44.15 -2.07
N SER A 447 -13.36 -44.39 -3.32
CA SER A 447 -12.57 -45.17 -4.28
C SER A 447 -11.44 -44.36 -4.94
N THR A 448 -11.41 -43.03 -4.77
CA THR A 448 -10.51 -42.10 -5.48
C THR A 448 -9.04 -42.50 -5.37
N PHE A 449 -8.55 -42.79 -4.16
CA PHE A 449 -7.13 -43.10 -3.92
C PHE A 449 -6.90 -44.56 -3.52
N THR A 450 -7.72 -45.49 -3.99
CA THR A 450 -7.45 -46.93 -3.83
C THR A 450 -6.09 -47.32 -4.43
N TYR A 451 -5.57 -48.52 -4.11
CA TYR A 451 -4.25 -48.96 -4.55
C TYR A 451 -4.03 -48.82 -6.07
N SER A 452 -5.00 -49.26 -6.86
CA SER A 452 -4.92 -49.25 -8.33
C SER A 452 -5.17 -47.87 -8.97
N SER A 453 -5.46 -46.84 -8.18
CA SER A 453 -5.76 -45.51 -8.70
C SER A 453 -4.58 -44.92 -9.47
N SER A 454 -4.85 -44.39 -10.66
CA SER A 454 -3.87 -43.66 -11.48
C SER A 454 -3.38 -42.37 -10.80
N HIS A 455 -4.05 -41.91 -9.74
CA HIS A 455 -3.56 -40.81 -8.93
C HIS A 455 -2.24 -41.14 -8.21
N TRP A 456 -1.88 -42.40 -7.99
CA TRP A 456 -0.57 -42.75 -7.41
C TRP A 456 0.57 -42.71 -8.43
N THR A 457 0.26 -42.97 -9.70
CA THR A 457 1.25 -43.13 -10.79
C THR A 457 1.30 -41.94 -11.75
N SER A 458 0.45 -40.93 -11.57
CA SER A 458 0.42 -39.72 -12.40
C SER A 458 1.00 -38.49 -11.67
N LYS A 459 1.50 -37.53 -12.45
CA LYS A 459 1.84 -36.17 -11.98
C LYS A 459 0.62 -35.22 -12.07
N GLY A 460 -0.59 -35.77 -11.93
CA GLY A 460 -1.83 -35.00 -11.86
C GLY A 460 -2.16 -34.59 -10.42
N THR A 461 -2.81 -33.44 -10.26
CA THR A 461 -3.32 -32.94 -8.97
C THR A 461 -4.75 -33.43 -8.74
N TYR A 462 -5.24 -33.35 -7.50
CA TYR A 462 -6.65 -33.60 -7.17
C TYR A 462 -7.09 -32.62 -6.10
N ASN A 463 -8.14 -31.83 -6.38
CA ASN A 463 -8.61 -30.76 -5.50
C ASN A 463 -7.52 -29.78 -5.05
N GLU A 464 -6.51 -29.49 -5.88
CA GLU A 464 -5.46 -28.54 -5.58
C GLU A 464 -5.89 -27.07 -5.81
N ASN A 465 -7.07 -26.73 -5.31
CA ASN A 465 -7.61 -25.38 -5.28
C ASN A 465 -7.41 -24.77 -3.88
N ASP A 466 -7.76 -23.48 -3.74
CA ASP A 466 -7.63 -22.76 -2.46
C ASP A 466 -8.36 -23.44 -1.30
N TYR A 467 -9.52 -24.02 -1.57
CA TYR A 467 -10.33 -24.72 -0.57
C TYR A 467 -9.66 -26.02 -0.10
N GLY A 468 -9.13 -26.82 -1.03
CA GLY A 468 -8.41 -28.06 -0.72
C GLY A 468 -7.13 -27.81 0.08
N ARG A 469 -6.38 -26.74 -0.27
CA ARG A 469 -5.17 -26.31 0.45
C ARG A 469 -5.47 -25.73 1.83
N LYS A 470 -6.40 -24.77 1.95
CA LYS A 470 -6.73 -24.10 3.23
C LYS A 470 -7.34 -25.05 4.26
N GLY A 471 -7.92 -26.15 3.79
CA GLY A 471 -8.62 -27.14 4.59
C GLY A 471 -7.81 -27.82 5.70
N GLY A 472 -6.48 -27.83 5.62
CA GLY A 472 -5.65 -28.48 6.63
C GLY A 472 -6.08 -29.93 6.89
N LEU A 473 -6.32 -30.28 8.16
CA LEU A 473 -6.76 -31.62 8.62
C LEU A 473 -8.29 -31.83 8.55
N ASP A 474 -8.94 -31.31 7.52
CA ASP A 474 -10.35 -31.57 7.26
C ASP A 474 -10.59 -32.93 6.59
N ASN A 475 -11.85 -33.22 6.29
CA ASN A 475 -12.29 -34.48 5.67
C ASN A 475 -12.34 -34.39 4.13
N ARG A 476 -11.62 -33.46 3.50
CA ARG A 476 -11.61 -33.30 2.04
C ARG A 476 -10.40 -33.99 1.43
N GLN A 477 -10.66 -34.77 0.39
CA GLN A 477 -9.64 -35.42 -0.42
C GLN A 477 -8.78 -34.40 -1.17
N TYR A 478 -7.47 -34.64 -1.24
CA TYR A 478 -6.49 -33.73 -1.83
C TYR A 478 -5.25 -34.48 -2.29
N LYS A 479 -4.72 -34.08 -3.45
CA LYS A 479 -3.38 -34.42 -3.90
C LYS A 479 -2.74 -33.18 -4.50
N GLY A 480 -1.67 -32.71 -3.87
CA GLY A 480 -0.93 -31.55 -4.33
C GLY A 480 0.20 -31.91 -5.28
N SER A 481 0.65 -30.91 -6.03
CA SER A 481 1.87 -30.95 -6.83
C SER A 481 3.14 -31.27 -6.01
N THR A 482 3.11 -31.04 -4.69
CA THR A 482 4.13 -31.49 -3.74
C THR A 482 4.39 -33.00 -3.80
N TYR A 483 3.45 -33.80 -4.29
CA TYR A 483 3.60 -35.25 -4.46
C TYR A 483 4.79 -35.64 -5.35
N TRP A 484 5.08 -34.87 -6.41
CA TRP A 484 6.21 -35.13 -7.32
C TRP A 484 7.24 -33.99 -7.40
N ARG A 485 6.96 -32.82 -6.80
CA ARG A 485 7.84 -31.65 -6.86
C ARG A 485 8.67 -31.42 -5.60
N THR A 486 8.42 -32.16 -4.52
CA THR A 486 9.05 -31.89 -3.22
C THR A 486 9.88 -33.08 -2.78
N SER A 487 11.20 -32.86 -2.64
CA SER A 487 12.09 -33.79 -1.97
C SER A 487 11.97 -33.66 -0.46
N PHE A 488 12.23 -34.76 0.23
CA PHE A 488 12.07 -34.81 1.68
C PHE A 488 13.03 -35.81 2.30
N LYS A 489 13.22 -35.68 3.61
CA LYS A 489 13.99 -36.63 4.40
C LYS A 489 13.13 -37.37 5.42
N GLU A 490 12.01 -36.77 5.82
CA GLU A 490 11.11 -37.34 6.80
C GLU A 490 9.67 -37.33 6.28
N LEU A 491 8.95 -38.40 6.59
CA LEU A 491 7.52 -38.55 6.33
C LEU A 491 6.76 -38.51 7.66
N CYS A 492 5.57 -37.95 7.64
CA CYS A 492 4.60 -38.06 8.72
C CYS A 492 3.29 -38.59 8.14
N VAL A 493 2.86 -39.74 8.65
CA VAL A 493 1.62 -40.42 8.25
C VAL A 493 0.63 -40.23 9.38
N GLY A 494 -0.57 -39.76 9.05
CA GLY A 494 -1.63 -39.51 10.01
C GLY A 494 -2.96 -40.08 9.56
N MET A 495 -3.81 -40.42 10.53
CA MET A 495 -5.18 -40.84 10.31
C MET A 495 -6.11 -40.18 11.32
N ARG A 496 -7.29 -39.76 10.85
CA ARG A 496 -8.41 -39.35 11.68
C ARG A 496 -9.50 -40.41 11.64
N TYR A 497 -9.84 -40.97 12.78
CA TYR A 497 -10.87 -42.00 12.93
C TYR A 497 -11.63 -41.80 14.24
N ASN A 498 -12.97 -41.80 14.18
CA ASN A 498 -13.86 -41.56 15.33
C ASN A 498 -13.45 -40.35 16.19
N GLY A 499 -13.14 -39.22 15.55
CA GLY A 499 -12.73 -37.98 16.21
C GLY A 499 -11.27 -37.92 16.65
N TYR A 500 -10.57 -39.05 16.78
CA TYR A 500 -9.16 -39.09 17.16
C TYR A 500 -8.25 -38.94 15.94
N PHE A 501 -7.29 -38.02 16.04
CA PHE A 501 -6.18 -37.91 15.09
C PHE A 501 -4.92 -38.54 15.69
N LYS A 502 -4.37 -39.54 15.01
CA LYS A 502 -3.12 -40.19 15.39
C LYS A 502 -2.17 -40.19 14.21
N ALA A 503 -0.88 -39.98 14.48
CA ALA A 503 0.14 -39.93 13.46
C ALA A 503 1.44 -40.52 13.99
N PHE A 504 2.42 -40.70 13.12
CA PHE A 504 3.82 -40.88 13.49
C PHE A 504 4.71 -40.40 12.34
N SER A 505 5.95 -40.01 12.67
CA SER A 505 6.96 -39.67 11.67
C SER A 505 8.14 -40.63 11.65
N PHE A 506 8.79 -40.75 10.50
CA PHE A 506 9.98 -41.58 10.30
C PHE A 506 10.86 -41.04 9.17
N TRP A 507 12.15 -41.39 9.24
CA TRP A 507 13.14 -40.99 8.26
C TRP A 507 13.07 -41.89 7.03
N TYR A 508 12.89 -41.28 5.85
CA TYR A 508 12.91 -41.99 4.57
C TYR A 508 13.22 -40.99 3.45
N PRO A 509 14.50 -40.72 3.15
CA PRO A 509 14.88 -39.72 2.16
C PRO A 509 14.49 -40.12 0.74
N ALA A 510 13.85 -39.21 0.01
CA ALA A 510 13.47 -39.41 -1.38
C ALA A 510 13.40 -38.10 -2.15
N SER A 511 13.53 -38.20 -3.47
CA SER A 511 13.35 -37.07 -4.40
C SER A 511 11.90 -36.59 -4.46
N SER A 512 10.93 -37.49 -4.33
CA SER A 512 9.51 -37.19 -4.17
C SER A 512 8.71 -38.44 -3.77
N LEU A 513 7.44 -38.27 -3.40
CA LEU A 513 6.57 -39.41 -3.06
C LEU A 513 6.16 -40.17 -4.32
N TYR A 514 6.05 -39.45 -5.45
CA TYR A 514 5.88 -40.04 -6.78
C TYR A 514 7.00 -41.02 -7.09
N ASP A 515 8.27 -40.67 -6.88
CA ASP A 515 9.40 -41.54 -7.22
C ASP A 515 9.46 -42.80 -6.33
N LEU A 516 8.86 -42.76 -5.14
CA LEU A 516 8.76 -43.93 -4.24
C LEU A 516 7.61 -44.87 -4.58
N ILE A 517 6.56 -44.38 -5.24
CA ILE A 517 5.30 -45.11 -5.39
C ILE A 517 5.00 -45.47 -6.85
N ALA A 518 5.28 -44.56 -7.79
CA ALA A 518 4.75 -44.62 -9.15
C ALA A 518 5.25 -45.83 -9.96
N ASP A 519 6.44 -46.34 -9.66
CA ASP A 519 7.00 -47.53 -10.32
C ASP A 519 6.39 -48.85 -9.83
N GLY A 520 5.55 -48.82 -8.79
CA GLY A 520 4.89 -50.00 -8.23
C GLY A 520 5.80 -50.93 -7.43
N ASN A 521 7.09 -50.63 -7.31
CA ASN A 521 8.04 -51.49 -6.62
C ASN A 521 7.84 -51.42 -5.10
N TYR A 522 7.89 -52.58 -4.46
CA TYR A 522 7.81 -52.70 -2.99
C TYR A 522 9.08 -52.13 -2.35
N ARG A 523 8.91 -51.35 -1.28
CA ARG A 523 10.02 -50.82 -0.48
C ARG A 523 9.68 -50.85 1.00
N GLU A 524 10.49 -51.56 1.78
CA GLU A 524 10.29 -51.71 3.22
C GLU A 524 10.57 -50.42 4.00
N THR A 525 9.86 -50.20 5.12
CA THR A 525 10.07 -49.04 6.01
C THR A 525 10.77 -49.36 7.34
N ARG A 526 10.79 -50.62 7.79
CA ARG A 526 11.46 -51.10 9.03
C ARG A 526 10.98 -50.39 10.31
N LEU A 527 9.70 -50.06 10.39
CA LEU A 527 9.03 -49.44 11.53
C LEU A 527 8.46 -50.48 12.50
N GLY A 528 8.06 -51.62 11.97
CA GLY A 528 7.38 -52.70 12.67
C GLY A 528 5.88 -52.48 12.87
N PRO A 529 5.11 -53.57 13.08
CA PRO A 529 3.65 -53.51 13.19
C PRO A 529 3.11 -52.60 14.30
N SER A 530 3.88 -52.43 15.37
CA SER A 530 3.50 -51.60 16.52
C SER A 530 3.30 -50.13 16.16
N GLN A 531 4.07 -49.59 15.19
CA GLN A 531 3.92 -48.21 14.75
C GLN A 531 2.66 -48.02 13.92
N TRP A 532 2.41 -48.90 12.94
CA TRP A 532 1.22 -48.83 12.11
C TRP A 532 -0.08 -48.96 12.92
N ARG A 533 -0.09 -49.87 13.90
CA ARG A 533 -1.19 -50.05 14.85
C ARG A 533 -1.55 -48.77 15.61
N ARG A 534 -0.62 -47.83 15.79
CA ARG A 534 -0.91 -46.55 16.47
C ARG A 534 -1.81 -45.63 15.66
N LEU A 535 -1.93 -45.78 14.33
CA LEU A 535 -2.73 -44.85 13.51
C LEU A 535 -4.24 -44.94 13.77
N ILE A 536 -4.72 -46.08 14.27
CA ILE A 536 -6.14 -46.32 14.52
C ILE A 536 -6.36 -46.57 16.02
N TYR A 537 -7.49 -46.07 16.55
CA TYR A 537 -7.91 -46.41 17.90
C TYR A 537 -8.47 -47.84 17.93
N ARG A 538 -7.91 -48.70 18.80
CA ARG A 538 -8.21 -50.14 18.88
C ARG A 538 -8.05 -50.83 17.52
N PRO A 539 -6.84 -50.89 16.94
CA PRO A 539 -6.62 -51.56 15.66
C PRO A 539 -6.96 -53.06 15.76
N SER A 540 -7.18 -53.70 14.62
CA SER A 540 -7.26 -55.16 14.50
C SER A 540 -6.42 -55.58 13.30
N LEU A 541 -5.64 -56.63 13.43
CA LEU A 541 -4.85 -57.22 12.33
C LEU A 541 -4.69 -58.71 12.60
N GLN A 542 -4.52 -59.48 11.53
CA GLN A 542 -4.07 -60.86 11.67
C GLN A 542 -2.59 -60.92 12.13
N ARG A 543 -2.19 -62.05 12.72
CA ARG A 543 -0.96 -62.15 13.52
C ARG A 543 0.33 -62.34 12.69
N ASN A 544 0.19 -62.78 11.45
CA ASN A 544 1.28 -63.13 10.56
C ASN A 544 1.34 -62.19 9.34
N CYS A 545 2.31 -62.41 8.44
CA CYS A 545 2.67 -61.51 7.33
C CYS A 545 2.81 -60.06 7.82
N ASN A 546 4.01 -59.65 8.22
CA ASN A 546 4.23 -58.28 8.71
C ASN A 546 4.86 -57.40 7.62
N LYS A 547 4.36 -57.50 6.38
CA LYS A 547 4.97 -56.81 5.24
C LYS A 547 4.53 -55.34 5.21
N GLU A 548 5.46 -54.45 5.49
CA GLU A 548 5.21 -53.01 5.61
C GLU A 548 5.99 -52.17 4.60
N GLY A 549 5.46 -50.98 4.30
CA GLY A 549 6.16 -49.93 3.58
C GLY A 549 5.41 -49.45 2.34
N PHE A 550 6.16 -49.06 1.33
CA PHE A 550 5.62 -48.53 0.08
C PHE A 550 5.28 -49.67 -0.87
N ASN A 551 4.13 -49.57 -1.53
CA ASN A 551 3.60 -50.60 -2.43
C ASN A 551 3.66 -52.00 -1.80
N ALA A 552 3.22 -52.14 -0.54
CA ALA A 552 3.15 -53.44 0.10
C ALA A 552 2.04 -54.28 -0.55
N HIS A 553 2.47 -55.31 -1.26
CA HIS A 553 1.64 -56.28 -1.97
C HIS A 553 2.37 -57.62 -2.12
N VAL A 554 1.62 -58.64 -2.54
CA VAL A 554 2.15 -59.89 -3.09
C VAL A 554 2.09 -59.80 -4.61
N GLN A 555 3.18 -60.13 -5.29
CA GLN A 555 3.23 -60.09 -6.75
C GLN A 555 2.20 -61.05 -7.36
N ASN A 556 1.59 -60.64 -8.48
CA ASN A 556 0.61 -61.44 -9.22
C ASN A 556 -0.57 -61.96 -8.37
N SER A 557 -0.97 -61.15 -7.38
CA SER A 557 -2.00 -61.52 -6.42
C SER A 557 -3.17 -60.54 -6.41
N ILE A 558 -4.37 -61.07 -6.14
CA ILE A 558 -5.61 -60.32 -5.94
C ILE A 558 -5.81 -59.89 -4.48
N PHE A 559 -4.98 -60.41 -3.58
CA PHE A 559 -5.07 -60.15 -2.14
C PHE A 559 -4.82 -58.68 -1.80
N THR A 560 -4.91 -58.35 -0.52
CA THR A 560 -4.84 -56.98 -0.01
C THR A 560 -3.51 -56.31 -0.38
N ARG A 561 -3.62 -55.10 -0.90
CA ARG A 561 -2.47 -54.25 -1.29
C ARG A 561 -2.63 -52.87 -0.71
N VAL A 562 -1.52 -52.25 -0.32
CA VAL A 562 -1.51 -50.89 0.26
C VAL A 562 -0.33 -50.09 -0.28
N ARG A 563 -0.57 -48.82 -0.63
CA ARG A 563 0.48 -47.94 -1.18
C ARG A 563 1.47 -47.48 -0.12
N LEU A 564 1.00 -47.26 1.10
CA LEU A 564 1.84 -46.98 2.25
C LEU A 564 1.17 -47.57 3.50
N GLY A 565 1.71 -48.67 4.02
CA GLY A 565 1.05 -49.38 5.11
C GLY A 565 1.67 -50.72 5.44
N LEU A 566 0.93 -51.50 6.21
CA LEU A 566 1.21 -52.88 6.58
C LEU A 566 0.07 -53.75 6.07
N ILE A 567 0.40 -54.85 5.38
CA ILE A 567 -0.55 -55.93 5.05
C ILE A 567 -0.25 -57.13 5.95
N ALA A 568 -1.27 -57.90 6.29
CA ALA A 568 -1.18 -59.05 7.19
C ALA A 568 -2.16 -60.17 6.84
N ASN A 569 -1.88 -61.37 7.35
CA ASN A 569 -2.71 -62.57 7.25
C ASN A 569 -2.56 -63.45 8.50
N GLN A 570 -3.23 -64.59 8.51
CA GLN A 570 -3.20 -65.60 9.57
C GLN A 570 -2.37 -66.83 9.22
N GLU A 571 -1.99 -67.04 7.95
CA GLU A 571 -1.08 -68.12 7.54
C GLU A 571 0.36 -67.87 7.99
N ASN A 572 1.20 -68.90 8.00
CA ASN A 572 2.61 -68.78 8.42
C ASN A 572 3.53 -68.21 7.31
N ASP A 573 2.95 -67.66 6.26
CA ASP A 573 3.63 -67.04 5.12
C ASP A 573 3.00 -65.66 4.82
N CYS A 574 3.38 -65.03 3.71
CA CYS A 574 2.87 -63.73 3.31
C CYS A 574 2.36 -63.76 1.86
N ASN A 575 1.70 -64.85 1.47
CA ASN A 575 1.18 -65.06 0.12
C ASN A 575 -0.29 -64.65 -0.03
N THR A 576 -1.05 -64.65 1.08
CA THR A 576 -2.52 -64.46 1.11
C THR A 576 -3.00 -63.31 2.01
N PRO A 577 -2.40 -62.10 1.96
CA PRO A 577 -2.79 -60.99 2.85
C PRO A 577 -4.24 -60.53 2.67
N ASP A 578 -5.01 -60.55 3.74
CA ASP A 578 -6.43 -60.19 3.75
C ASP A 578 -6.76 -59.16 4.86
N SER A 579 -5.75 -58.71 5.60
CA SER A 579 -5.76 -57.55 6.49
C SER A 579 -4.84 -56.44 6.00
N PHE A 580 -5.16 -55.19 6.35
CA PHE A 580 -4.20 -54.08 6.27
C PHE A 580 -4.45 -52.99 7.31
N ILE A 581 -3.42 -52.18 7.52
CA ILE A 581 -3.53 -50.84 8.10
C ILE A 581 -2.64 -49.90 7.29
N GLY A 582 -3.20 -48.79 6.78
CA GLY A 582 -2.44 -47.88 5.94
C GLY A 582 -3.27 -47.07 4.96
N LEU A 583 -2.59 -46.53 3.95
CA LEU A 583 -3.09 -45.57 2.97
C LEU A 583 -2.97 -46.12 1.55
N GLY A 584 -3.98 -45.82 0.73
CA GLY A 584 -4.05 -46.27 -0.65
C GLY A 584 -4.24 -47.77 -0.77
N ALA A 585 -5.18 -48.32 0.00
CA ALA A 585 -5.46 -49.73 0.00
C ALA A 585 -6.50 -50.13 -1.06
N SER A 586 -6.38 -51.37 -1.50
CA SER A 586 -7.46 -52.11 -2.15
C SER A 586 -7.61 -53.42 -1.38
N GLY A 587 -8.64 -53.46 -0.54
CA GLY A 587 -9.07 -54.60 0.27
C GLY A 587 -10.58 -54.52 0.49
N GLY A 588 -11.20 -55.62 0.90
CA GLY A 588 -12.67 -55.73 0.94
C GLY A 588 -13.23 -57.09 0.50
N TRP A 589 -12.37 -58.08 0.27
CA TRP A 589 -12.78 -59.37 -0.25
C TRP A 589 -13.58 -60.17 0.77
N HIS A 590 -14.54 -60.95 0.27
CA HIS A 590 -15.41 -61.78 1.09
C HIS A 590 -14.66 -63.04 1.54
N TYR A 591 -14.09 -62.99 2.74
CA TYR A 591 -13.45 -64.12 3.38
C TYR A 591 -14.03 -64.34 4.77
N CYS A 592 -13.99 -65.59 5.25
CA CYS A 592 -14.37 -65.95 6.62
C CYS A 592 -15.73 -65.38 7.07
N ASN A 593 -16.76 -65.47 6.20
CA ASN A 593 -18.11 -64.96 6.43
C ASN A 593 -18.20 -63.46 6.76
N TYR A 594 -17.22 -62.67 6.33
CA TYR A 594 -17.19 -61.22 6.49
C TYR A 594 -17.07 -60.55 5.12
N SER A 595 -17.86 -59.51 4.87
CA SER A 595 -17.87 -58.79 3.58
C SER A 595 -17.69 -57.30 3.81
N PRO A 596 -16.46 -56.84 4.08
CA PRO A 596 -16.22 -55.43 4.33
C PRO A 596 -16.31 -54.63 3.02
N SER A 597 -17.12 -53.56 3.02
CA SER A 597 -17.07 -52.58 1.93
C SER A 597 -15.66 -52.01 1.75
N ALA A 598 -15.33 -51.57 0.52
CA ALA A 598 -14.01 -51.07 0.17
C ALA A 598 -13.50 -49.97 1.11
N ASN A 599 -12.20 -50.02 1.42
CA ASN A 599 -11.52 -49.09 2.30
C ASN A 599 -10.17 -48.67 1.69
N ALA A 600 -10.04 -47.40 1.34
CA ALA A 600 -8.81 -46.86 0.75
C ALA A 600 -7.78 -46.38 1.79
N ALA A 601 -8.21 -46.11 3.03
CA ALA A 601 -7.35 -45.60 4.09
C ALA A 601 -7.94 -45.92 5.46
N GLY A 602 -7.15 -46.57 6.31
CA GLY A 602 -7.58 -46.97 7.64
C GLY A 602 -7.13 -48.39 7.95
N ASN A 603 -8.04 -49.23 8.44
CA ASN A 603 -7.74 -50.59 8.87
C ASN A 603 -8.85 -51.57 8.50
N ILE A 604 -8.50 -52.64 7.77
CA ILE A 604 -9.34 -53.83 7.56
C ILE A 604 -8.68 -55.01 8.26
N ALA A 605 -9.49 -55.81 8.95
CA ALA A 605 -9.08 -57.12 9.43
C ALA A 605 -10.23 -58.12 9.46
N GLN A 606 -9.91 -59.39 9.21
CA GLN A 606 -10.84 -60.51 9.19
C GLN A 606 -10.12 -61.82 9.55
N CYS A 607 -10.77 -62.97 9.38
CA CYS A 607 -10.15 -64.30 9.49
C CYS A 607 -9.31 -64.49 10.77
N SER A 608 -9.97 -64.45 11.93
CA SER A 608 -9.34 -64.61 13.26
C SER A 608 -8.30 -63.54 13.59
N ALA A 609 -8.56 -62.31 13.14
CA ALA A 609 -7.80 -61.13 13.56
C ALA A 609 -7.82 -60.93 15.09
N ASP A 610 -6.73 -60.39 15.62
CA ASP A 610 -6.47 -60.31 17.05
C ASP A 610 -7.48 -59.51 17.87
N ASN A 611 -8.20 -58.57 17.24
CA ASN A 611 -9.24 -57.76 17.86
C ASN A 611 -10.55 -57.82 17.05
N GLY A 612 -10.81 -58.99 16.45
CA GLY A 612 -12.01 -59.29 15.68
C GLY A 612 -12.09 -58.61 14.32
N ASN A 613 -13.18 -58.88 13.59
CA ASN A 613 -13.41 -58.31 12.28
C ASN A 613 -13.54 -56.78 12.37
N LYS A 614 -12.90 -56.06 11.43
CA LYS A 614 -12.84 -54.60 11.44
C LYS A 614 -12.83 -54.03 10.04
N ASN A 615 -13.52 -52.91 9.87
CA ASN A 615 -13.42 -52.06 8.69
C ASN A 615 -13.49 -50.58 9.11
N ALA A 616 -12.38 -50.09 9.64
CA ALA A 616 -12.25 -48.71 10.11
C ALA A 616 -11.82 -47.83 8.92
N LYS A 617 -12.76 -47.07 8.35
CA LYS A 617 -12.49 -46.09 7.29
C LYS A 617 -12.06 -44.77 7.92
N ALA A 618 -10.84 -44.35 7.66
CA ALA A 618 -10.24 -43.16 8.25
C ALA A 618 -9.96 -42.09 7.18
N MET A 619 -9.86 -40.84 7.63
CA MET A 619 -9.26 -39.79 6.82
C MET A 619 -7.74 -39.87 6.97
N GLY A 620 -7.04 -40.27 5.91
CA GLY A 620 -5.59 -40.40 5.86
C GLY A 620 -4.88 -39.13 5.41
N TYR A 621 -3.69 -38.87 5.95
CA TYR A 621 -2.87 -37.70 5.64
C TYR A 621 -1.42 -38.11 5.45
N ILE A 622 -0.78 -37.53 4.43
CA ILE A 622 0.66 -37.67 4.19
C ILE A 622 1.29 -36.29 4.19
N PHE A 623 2.29 -36.12 5.06
CA PHE A 623 3.13 -34.94 5.14
C PHE A 623 4.59 -35.29 4.93
N VAL A 624 5.35 -34.34 4.40
CA VAL A 624 6.79 -34.48 4.16
C VAL A 624 7.57 -33.28 4.68
N ARG A 625 8.85 -33.49 4.99
CA ARG A 625 9.69 -32.47 5.60
C ARG A 625 11.15 -32.49 5.16
#